data_AF-A0A3P4AZU5-F1
#
_entry.id   AF-A0A3P4AZU5-F1
#
_cell.length_a   1.000
_cell.length_b   1.000
_cell.length_c   1.000
_cell.angle_alpha   90.00
_cell.angle_beta   90.00
_cell.angle_gamma   90.00
#
_symmetry.space_group_name_H-M   'P 1'
#
loop_
_entity.id
_entity.type
_entity.pdbx_description
1 polymer ?
#
loop_
_entity_poly.entity_id
_entity_poly.type
_entity_poly.pdbx_seq_one_letter_code
_entity_poly.pdbx_strand_id
1 'polypeptide(L)'
;MVVGKRFAPLSVSRGALKRVAREAFRLRRAELPAADYVLRLHARIPACSLTELKRQARQEINAHLGRAIKAWRPAPVPEQAGNGQSG
;
A
#
# COMPACT_ATOMS: atom_id res chain seq x y z
N MET A 1 6.48 5.04 2.53
CA MET A 1 5.28 5.91 2.50
C MET A 1 5.72 7.36 2.37
N VAL A 2 5.37 8.00 1.26
CA VAL A 2 5.74 9.39 0.96
C VAL A 2 4.59 10.29 1.41
N VAL A 3 4.74 10.91 2.58
CA VAL A 3 3.82 11.96 3.05
C VAL A 3 4.49 13.29 2.80
N GLY A 4 4.04 14.02 1.78
CA GLY A 4 4.51 15.37 1.51
C GLY A 4 4.24 16.27 2.72
N LYS A 5 5.29 16.92 3.24
CA LYS A 5 5.24 17.84 4.39
C LYS A 5 4.19 18.96 4.22
N ARG A 6 3.84 19.28 2.96
CA ARG A 6 2.89 20.34 2.53
C ARG A 6 1.41 20.03 2.75
N PHE A 7 1.03 18.76 2.94
CA PHE A 7 -0.39 18.33 2.93
C PHE A 7 -1.00 18.02 4.31
N ALA A 8 -0.16 17.96 5.34
CA ALA A 8 -0.54 17.59 6.70
C ALA A 8 0.25 18.46 7.70
N PRO A 9 -0.30 19.60 8.13
CA PRO A 9 0.39 20.54 9.02
C PRO A 9 0.65 19.91 10.41
N LEU A 10 -0.20 18.99 10.84
CA LEU A 10 -0.11 18.34 12.15
C LEU A 10 0.71 17.03 12.09
N SER A 11 1.70 16.91 12.97
CA SER A 11 2.51 15.69 13.11
C SER A 11 1.67 14.46 13.49
N VAL A 12 0.62 14.67 14.28
CA VAL A 12 -0.32 13.61 14.72
C VAL A 12 -1.07 12.99 13.55
N SER A 13 -1.55 13.80 12.60
CA SER A 13 -2.25 13.31 11.41
C SER A 13 -1.32 12.51 10.50
N ARG A 14 -0.07 12.96 10.33
CA ARG A 14 0.97 12.22 9.58
C ARG A 14 1.30 10.88 10.23
N GLY A 15 1.41 10.85 11.56
CA GLY A 15 1.68 9.64 12.33
C GLY A 15 0.53 8.65 12.25
N ALA A 16 -0.71 9.13 12.42
CA ALA A 16 -1.91 8.31 12.29
C ALA A 16 -2.02 7.69 10.89
N LEU A 17 -1.81 8.49 9.83
CA LEU A 17 -1.87 7.99 8.46
C LEU A 17 -0.81 6.91 8.20
N LYS A 18 0.42 7.13 8.69
CA LYS A 18 1.51 6.13 8.59
C LYS A 18 1.16 4.83 9.30
N ARG A 19 0.54 4.92 10.48
CA ARG A 19 0.10 3.74 11.25
C ARG A 19 -0.99 2.98 10.49
N VAL A 20 -2.06 3.67 10.06
CA VAL A 20 -3.17 3.06 9.30
C VAL A 20 -2.67 2.38 8.03
N ALA A 21 -1.79 3.04 7.28
CA ALA A 21 -1.22 2.46 6.06
C ALA A 21 -0.40 1.20 6.32
N ARG A 22 0.52 1.25 7.29
CA ARG A 22 1.33 0.08 7.65
C ARG A 22 0.48 -1.07 8.16
N GLU A 23 -0.57 -0.77 8.91
CA GLU A 23 -1.43 -1.79 9.49
C GLU A 23 -2.33 -2.46 8.44
N ALA A 24 -2.92 -1.67 7.53
CA ALA A 24 -3.64 -2.21 6.38
C ALA A 24 -2.74 -3.08 5.48
N PHE A 25 -1.51 -2.63 5.23
CA PHE A 25 -0.52 -3.41 4.49
C PHE A 25 -0.14 -4.69 5.22
N ARG A 26 0.13 -4.63 6.53
CA ARG A 26 0.50 -5.81 7.34
C ARG A 26 -0.60 -6.86 7.34
N LEU A 27 -1.86 -6.44 7.47
CA LEU A 27 -3.01 -7.35 7.45
C LEU A 27 -3.16 -8.07 6.11
N ARG A 28 -2.90 -7.36 5.01
CA ARG A 28 -3.00 -7.92 3.64
C ARG A 28 -1.67 -8.43 3.11
N ARG A 29 -0.60 -8.45 3.91
CA ARG A 29 0.73 -8.85 3.47
C ARG A 29 0.74 -10.30 2.95
N ALA A 30 -0.08 -11.16 3.53
CA ALA A 30 -0.21 -12.54 3.09
C ALA A 30 -0.88 -12.67 1.70
N GLU A 31 -1.74 -11.71 1.34
CA GLU A 31 -2.45 -11.67 0.05
C GLU A 31 -1.71 -10.80 -0.99
N LEU A 32 -0.78 -9.96 -0.54
CA LEU A 32 -0.04 -9.04 -1.38
C LEU A 32 1.17 -9.76 -2.00
N PRO A 33 1.34 -9.67 -3.33
CA PRO A 33 2.51 -10.18 -4.00
C PRO A 33 3.80 -9.47 -3.55
N ALA A 34 4.93 -10.15 -3.68
CA ALA A 34 6.23 -9.59 -3.35
C ALA A 34 6.64 -8.52 -4.38
N ALA A 35 6.27 -7.27 -4.11
CA ALA A 35 6.57 -6.10 -4.93
C ALA A 35 6.80 -4.85 -4.07
N ASP A 36 7.40 -3.82 -4.66
CA ASP A 36 7.59 -2.52 -4.01
C ASP A 36 6.32 -1.66 -4.10
N TYR A 37 5.68 -1.42 -2.95
CA TYR A 37 4.46 -0.62 -2.87
C TYR A 37 4.74 0.79 -2.35
N VAL A 38 4.50 1.80 -3.20
CA VAL A 38 4.64 3.21 -2.83
C VAL A 38 3.27 3.86 -2.63
N LEU A 39 2.90 4.10 -1.37
CA LEU A 39 1.75 4.94 -1.01
C LEU A 39 2.17 6.42 -1.00
N ARG A 40 1.57 7.21 -1.91
CA ARG A 40 1.73 8.68 -2.01
C ARG A 40 0.41 9.37 -1.64
N LEU A 41 0.49 10.34 -0.73
CA LEU A 41 -0.66 11.18 -0.41
C LEU A 41 -0.90 12.18 -1.56
N HIS A 42 -2.02 12.05 -2.27
CA HIS A 42 -2.36 12.89 -3.43
C HIS A 42 -3.11 14.17 -3.04
N ALA A 43 -3.83 14.16 -1.92
CA ALA A 43 -4.70 15.27 -1.51
C ALA A 43 -4.30 15.86 -0.14
N ARG A 44 -4.68 17.12 0.07
CA ARG A 44 -4.54 17.79 1.37
C ARG A 44 -5.50 17.15 2.37
N ILE A 45 -5.05 16.96 3.61
CA ILE A 45 -5.90 16.43 4.68
C ILE A 45 -7.05 17.44 4.93
N PRO A 46 -8.32 17.03 4.78
CA PRO A 46 -9.46 17.89 5.09
C PRO A 46 -9.48 18.22 6.59
N ALA A 47 -10.11 19.34 6.96
CA ALA A 47 -10.32 19.72 8.35
C ALA A 47 -11.41 18.82 8.96
N CYS A 48 -11.05 17.58 9.26
CA CYS A 48 -11.90 16.59 9.90
C CYS A 48 -11.24 16.04 11.16
N SER A 49 -12.02 15.34 11.99
CA SER A 49 -11.48 14.69 13.18
C SER A 49 -10.46 13.61 12.80
N LEU A 50 -9.50 13.32 13.69
CA LEU A 50 -8.51 12.26 13.48
C LEU A 50 -9.16 10.89 13.21
N THR A 51 -10.31 10.63 13.83
CA THR A 51 -11.07 9.39 13.62
C THR A 51 -11.59 9.31 12.19
N GLU A 52 -12.16 10.41 11.68
CA GLU A 52 -12.70 10.46 10.33
C GLU A 52 -11.61 10.34 9.28
N LEU A 53 -10.49 11.02 9.52
CA LEU A 53 -9.30 10.90 8.69
C LEU A 53 -8.80 9.44 8.63
N LYS A 54 -8.69 8.76 9.77
CA LYS A 54 -8.27 7.35 9.81
C LYS A 54 -9.25 6.46 9.06
N ARG A 55 -10.57 6.69 9.20
CA ARG A 55 -11.61 5.90 8.53
C ARG A 55 -11.52 6.04 7.01
N GLN A 56 -11.50 7.28 6.51
CA GLN A 56 -11.39 7.58 5.08
C GLN A 56 -10.10 7.01 4.49
N ALA A 57 -8.96 7.27 5.14
CA ALA A 57 -7.68 6.75 4.69
C ALA A 57 -7.66 5.22 4.66
N ARG A 58 -8.25 4.55 5.65
CA ARG A 58 -8.32 3.08 5.68
C ARG A 58 -9.15 2.54 4.51
N GLN A 59 -10.28 3.17 4.22
CA GLN A 59 -11.14 2.78 3.10
C GLN A 59 -10.42 2.93 1.75
N GLU A 60 -9.77 4.08 1.51
CA GLU A 60 -9.00 4.32 0.29
C GLU A 60 -7.84 3.34 0.15
N ILE A 61 -7.02 3.18 1.20
CA ILE A 61 -5.86 2.28 1.18
C ILE A 61 -6.31 0.84 0.90
N ASN A 62 -7.36 0.36 1.56
CA ASN A 62 -7.90 -0.97 1.32
C ASN A 62 -8.39 -1.14 -0.13
N ALA A 63 -9.05 -0.13 -0.70
CA ALA A 63 -9.49 -0.16 -2.08
C ALA A 63 -8.30 -0.20 -3.06
N HIS A 64 -7.24 0.58 -2.81
CA HIS A 64 -6.02 0.56 -3.62
C HIS A 64 -5.27 -0.77 -3.50
N LEU A 65 -5.11 -1.32 -2.29
CA LEU A 65 -4.49 -2.63 -2.09
C LEU A 65 -5.28 -3.74 -2.78
N GLY A 66 -6.61 -3.74 -2.67
CA GLY A 66 -7.47 -4.70 -3.37
C GLY A 66 -7.33 -4.62 -4.88
N ARG A 67 -7.26 -3.41 -5.45
CA ARG A 67 -6.97 -3.23 -6.88
C ARG A 67 -5.57 -3.71 -7.25
N ALA A 68 -4.56 -3.45 -6.42
CA ALA A 68 -3.19 -3.89 -6.68
C ALA A 68 -3.07 -5.42 -6.66
N ILE A 69 -3.74 -6.09 -5.72
CA ILE A 69 -3.82 -7.57 -5.66
C ILE A 69 -4.48 -8.10 -6.94
N LYS A 70 -5.62 -7.53 -7.35
CA LYS A 70 -6.34 -7.96 -8.56
C LYS A 70 -5.58 -7.68 -9.86
N ALA A 71 -4.90 -6.54 -9.93
CA ALA A 71 -4.16 -6.11 -11.11
C ALA A 71 -2.78 -6.79 -11.21
N TRP A 72 -2.30 -7.42 -10.14
CA TRP A 72 -1.06 -8.16 -10.19
C TRP A 72 -1.23 -9.39 -11.06
N ARG A 73 -0.60 -9.33 -12.23
CA ARG A 73 -0.32 -10.50 -13.05
C ARG A 73 1.07 -10.98 -12.65
N PRO A 74 1.26 -12.21 -12.14
CA PRO A 74 2.60 -12.73 -11.94
C PRO A 74 3.35 -12.58 -13.27
N ALA A 75 4.54 -11.97 -13.23
CA ALA A 75 5.46 -12.13 -14.35
C ALA A 75 5.62 -13.64 -14.56
N PRO A 76 5.63 -14.14 -15.82
CA PRO A 76 5.93 -15.54 -16.05
C PRO A 76 7.23 -15.81 -15.31
N VAL A 77 7.15 -16.64 -14.27
CA VAL A 77 8.34 -17.16 -13.61
C VAL A 77 9.15 -17.75 -14.76
N PRO A 78 10.42 -17.38 -14.96
CA PRO A 78 11.26 -18.10 -15.89
C PRO A 78 11.31 -19.53 -15.37
N GLU A 79 10.41 -20.36 -15.92
CA GLU A 79 10.35 -21.80 -15.79
C GLU A 79 11.69 -22.30 -16.30
N GLN A 80 12.63 -22.41 -15.35
CA GLN A 80 13.85 -23.19 -15.37
C GLN A 80 14.26 -23.60 -16.79
N ALA A 81 14.93 -22.68 -17.50
CA ALA A 81 15.66 -23.02 -18.70
C ALA A 81 16.77 -24.00 -18.30
N GLY A 82 16.56 -25.29 -18.60
CA GLY A 82 17.59 -26.30 -18.69
C GLY A 82 18.17 -26.78 -17.36
N ASN A 83 17.59 -27.85 -16.81
CA ASN A 83 18.47 -28.92 -16.35
C ASN A 83 17.79 -30.28 -16.57
N GLY A 84 18.24 -30.99 -17.60
CA GLY A 84 17.74 -32.33 -17.94
C GLY A 84 17.88 -32.72 -19.41
N GLN A 85 18.92 -32.28 -20.13
CA GLN A 85 19.31 -32.90 -21.40
C GLN A 85 20.38 -33.96 -21.09
N SER A 86 19.97 -35.23 -21.25
CA SER A 86 20.69 -36.35 -21.88
C SER A 86 22.10 -36.76 -21.42
N GLY A 87 22.25 -38.08 -21.21
CA GLY A 87 23.53 -38.79 -21.30
C GLY A 87 23.59 -40.00 -20.39
#